data_AF-A3PC00-F1
#
_entry.id   AF-A3PC00-F1
#
_cell.length_a   1.000
_cell.length_b   1.000
_cell.length_c   1.000
_cell.angle_alpha   90.00
_cell.angle_beta   90.00
_cell.angle_gamma   90.00
#
_symmetry.space_group_name_H-M   'P 1'
#
loop_
_entity.id
_entity.type
_entity.pdbx_description
1 polymer ?
#
loop_
_entity_poly.entity_id
_entity_poly.type
_entity_poly.pdbx_seq_one_letter_code
_entity_poly.pdbx_strand_id
1 'polypeptide(L)' 'MLGDMWSSSELTSEKLGITEIKLSFLRENGILKPGIHWKSSPLGQKKPWKPKALYNIKKCREIINKLYSEENHNIAA' A
#
# COMPACT_ATOMS: atom_id res chain seq x y z
N MET A 1 0.39 -18.43 14.49
CA MET A 1 -0.36 -18.54 13.23
C MET A 1 0.10 -17.41 12.31
N LEU A 2 0.62 -17.72 11.11
CA LEU A 2 1.20 -16.77 10.14
C LEU A 2 0.09 -16.03 9.36
N GLY A 3 -0.77 -15.29 10.06
CA GLY A 3 -2.06 -14.79 9.53
C GLY A 3 -2.11 -13.36 8.95
N ASP A 4 -1.08 -12.53 9.12
CA ASP A 4 -1.24 -11.06 8.98
C ASP A 4 -0.39 -10.39 7.89
N MET A 5 -0.19 -11.00 6.71
CA MET A 5 0.61 -10.33 5.66
C MET A 5 -0.19 -9.39 4.76
N TRP A 6 -1.52 -9.50 4.69
CA TRP A 6 -2.33 -8.77 3.71
C TRP A 6 -3.59 -8.18 4.36
N SER A 7 -3.70 -6.86 4.37
CA SER A 7 -4.77 -6.10 5.03
C SER A 7 -5.55 -5.21 4.06
N SER A 8 -6.72 -4.74 4.48
CA SER A 8 -7.52 -3.77 3.73
C SER A 8 -6.79 -2.43 3.56
N SER A 9 -7.21 -1.64 2.57
CA SER A 9 -6.74 -0.26 2.38
C SER A 9 -6.87 0.57 3.65
N GLU A 10 -8.04 0.53 4.30
CA GLU A 10 -8.36 1.24 5.55
C GLU A 10 -7.33 0.95 6.65
N LEU A 11 -7.23 -0.31 7.11
CA LEU A 11 -6.30 -0.72 8.16
C LEU A 11 -4.84 -0.42 7.80
N THR A 12 -4.49 -0.61 6.52
CA THR A 12 -3.12 -0.33 6.06
C THR A 12 -2.81 1.16 6.17
N SER A 13 -3.72 2.02 5.71
CA SER A 13 -3.56 3.47 5.74
C SER A 13 -3.45 3.99 7.17
N GLU A 14 -4.29 3.50 8.07
CA GLU A 14 -4.24 3.76 9.52
C GLU A 14 -2.88 3.36 10.12
N LYS A 15 -2.43 2.11 9.87
CA LYS A 15 -1.14 1.60 10.39
C LYS A 15 0.09 2.29 9.81
N LEU A 16 -0.05 2.95 8.67
CA LEU A 16 1.03 3.69 8.01
C LEU A 16 0.97 5.20 8.27
N GLY A 17 -0.09 5.69 8.93
CA GLY A 17 -0.27 7.13 9.17
C GLY A 17 -0.48 7.93 7.88
N ILE A 18 -1.03 7.32 6.83
CA ILE A 18 -1.34 7.98 5.56
C ILE A 18 -2.83 7.80 5.21
N THR A 19 -3.34 8.56 4.25
CA THR A 19 -4.71 8.40 3.77
C THR A 19 -4.83 7.22 2.79
N GLU A 20 -6.01 6.61 2.70
CA GLU A 20 -6.30 5.61 1.67
C GLU A 20 -6.10 6.16 0.25
N ILE A 21 -6.37 7.46 0.05
CA ILE A 21 -6.14 8.16 -1.23
C ILE A 21 -4.65 8.15 -1.57
N LYS A 22 -3.76 8.48 -0.62
CA LYS A 22 -2.31 8.43 -0.83
C LYS A 22 -1.85 7.00 -1.11
N LEU A 23 -2.39 6.02 -0.39
CA LEU A 23 -2.08 4.60 -0.61
C LEU A 23 -2.52 4.13 -2.01
N SER A 24 -3.68 4.58 -2.49
CA SER A 24 -4.17 4.34 -3.85
C SER A 24 -3.28 4.99 -4.90
N PHE A 25 -2.90 6.25 -4.67
CA PHE A 25 -1.99 6.99 -5.54
C PHE A 25 -0.65 6.28 -5.71
N LEU A 26 -0.03 5.83 -4.62
CA LEU A 26 1.25 5.10 -4.68
C LEU A 26 1.12 3.77 -5.45
N ARG A 27 -0.03 3.10 -5.35
CA ARG A 27 -0.34 1.89 -6.13
C ARG A 27 -0.49 2.20 -7.61
N GLU A 28 -1.32 3.17 -7.96
CA GLU A 28 -1.69 3.52 -9.34
C GLU A 28 -0.50 4.11 -10.11
N ASN A 29 0.42 4.79 -9.43
CA ASN A 29 1.65 5.31 -10.01
C ASN A 29 2.81 4.29 -9.98
N GLY A 30 2.55 3.03 -9.60
CA GLY A 30 3.53 1.96 -9.68
C GLY A 30 4.67 2.01 -8.65
N ILE A 31 4.57 2.88 -7.64
CA ILE A 31 5.50 2.91 -6.50
C ILE A 31 5.34 1.63 -5.67
N LEU A 32 4.09 1.27 -5.36
CA LEU A 32 3.76 -0.01 -4.73
C LEU A 32 3.62 -1.09 -5.80
N LYS A 33 4.58 -2.01 -5.84
CA LYS A 33 4.61 -3.14 -6.80
C LYS A 33 3.56 -4.22 -6.46
N PRO A 34 2.81 -4.73 -7.46
CA PRO A 34 1.89 -5.84 -7.28
C PRO A 34 2.62 -7.12 -6.86
N GLY A 35 1.97 -7.97 -6.07
CA GLY A 35 2.54 -9.21 -5.52
C GLY A 35 3.52 -9.01 -4.35
N ILE A 36 4.09 -7.82 -4.21
CA ILE A 36 5.04 -7.47 -3.13
C ILE A 36 4.36 -6.57 -2.09
N HIS A 37 3.83 -5.44 -2.54
CA HIS A 37 3.25 -4.41 -1.68
C HIS A 37 1.74 -4.48 -1.63
N TRP A 38 1.11 -4.87 -2.75
CA TRP A 38 -0.33 -5.00 -2.85
C TRP A 38 -0.72 -6.18 -3.74
N LYS A 39 -1.93 -6.69 -3.57
CA LYS A 39 -2.54 -7.68 -4.46
C LYS A 39 -4.05 -7.47 -4.52
N SER A 40 -4.71 -8.02 -5.52
CA SER A 40 -6.17 -8.04 -5.60
C SER A 40 -6.75 -9.00 -4.54
N SER A 41 -7.83 -8.58 -3.89
CA SER A 41 -8.65 -9.44 -3.04
C SER A 41 -9.21 -10.59 -3.89
N PRO A 42 -9.08 -11.86 -3.44
CA PRO A 42 -9.70 -12.99 -4.12
C PRO A 42 -11.23 -13.02 -3.91
N LEU A 43 -11.74 -12.33 -2.89
CA LEU A 43 -13.15 -12.30 -2.53
C LEU A 43 -13.87 -11.11 -3.16
N GLY A 44 -15.14 -11.31 -3.52
CA GLY A 44 -16.06 -10.25 -3.94
C GLY A 44 -15.92 -9.81 -5.39
N GLN A 45 -15.32 -10.64 -6.25
CA GLN A 45 -15.15 -10.35 -7.67
C GLN A 45 -16.46 -10.60 -8.43
N LYS A 46 -17.19 -9.53 -8.76
CA LYS A 46 -18.33 -9.54 -9.69
C LYS A 46 -17.94 -8.76 -10.95
N LYS A 47 -18.50 -9.12 -12.10
CA LYS A 47 -18.34 -8.32 -13.32
C LYS A 47 -19.11 -7.00 -13.17
N PRO A 48 -18.59 -5.84 -13.63
CA PRO A 48 -17.26 -5.63 -14.21
C PRO A 48 -16.14 -5.76 -13.17
N TRP A 49 -15.00 -6.32 -13.57
CA TRP A 49 -13.91 -6.70 -12.66
C TRP A 49 -13.26 -5.50 -11.98
N LYS A 50 -13.59 -5.26 -10.71
CA LYS A 50 -12.99 -4.20 -9.87
C LYS A 50 -12.64 -4.73 -8.47
N PRO A 51 -11.59 -5.56 -8.34
CA PRO A 51 -11.23 -6.16 -7.06
C PRO A 51 -10.72 -5.10 -6.09
N LYS A 52 -11.07 -5.25 -4.80
CA LYS A 52 -10.47 -4.46 -3.72
C LYS A 52 -8.98 -4.78 -3.62
N ALA A 53 -8.14 -3.78 -3.33
CA ALA A 53 -6.73 -4.01 -3.06
C ALA A 53 -6.52 -4.46 -1.61
N LEU A 54 -5.61 -5.41 -1.43
CA LEU A 54 -5.04 -5.81 -0.14
C LEU A 54 -3.56 -5.43 -0.15
N TYR A 55 -3.03 -5.04 1.00
CA TYR A 55 -1.68 -4.49 1.12
C TYR A 55 -0.86 -5.22 2.16
N ASN A 56 0.45 -5.30 1.91
CA ASN A 56 1.41 -5.78 2.88
C ASN A 56 1.97 -4.61 3.67
N ILE A 57 1.48 -4.43 4.91
CA ILE A 57 1.81 -3.28 5.77
C ILE A 57 3.32 -3.13 5.94
N LYS A 58 4.04 -4.23 6.19
CA LYS A 58 5.50 -4.19 6.40
C LYS A 58 6.23 -3.71 5.16
N LYS A 59 5.90 -4.26 3.99
CA LYS A 59 6.52 -3.85 2.71
C LYS A 59 6.14 -2.43 2.30
N CYS A 60 4.89 -2.03 2.48
CA CYS A 60 4.47 -0.65 2.26
C CYS A 60 5.23 0.32 3.16
N ARG A 61 5.41 -0.01 4.46
CA ARG A 61 6.17 0.81 5.40
C ARG A 61 7.63 0.99 4.99
N GLU A 62 8.30 -0.08 4.55
CA GLU A 62 9.69 -0.03 4.07
C GLU A 62 9.85 0.99 2.93
N ILE A 63 8.99 0.96 1.91
CA ILE A 63 9.05 1.92 0.79
C ILE A 63 8.66 3.33 1.24
N ILE A 64 7.59 3.48 2.01
CA ILE A 64 7.09 4.81 2.40
C ILE A 64 8.12 5.54 3.27
N ASN A 65 8.73 4.85 4.24
CA ASN A 65 9.79 5.45 5.06
C ASN A 65 11.00 5.86 4.21
N LYS A 66 11.36 5.05 3.20
CA LYS A 66 12.43 5.40 2.26
C LYS A 66 12.11 6.70 1.49
N LEU A 67 10.89 6.81 0.96
CA LEU A 67 10.45 8.01 0.24
C LEU A 67 10.48 9.27 1.11
N TYR A 68 9.97 9.19 2.35
CA TYR A 68 10.01 10.33 3.28
C TYR A 68 11.43 10.70 3.68
N SER A 69 12.32 9.72 3.84
CA SER A 69 13.74 9.97 4.11
C SER A 69 14.42 10.69 2.93
N GLU A 70 14.17 10.26 1.70
CA GLU A 70 14.69 10.89 0.49
C GLU A 70 14.14 12.31 0.30
N GLU A 71 12.84 12.52 0.55
CA GLU A 71 12.20 13.84 0.49
C GLU A 71 12.85 14.82 1.50
N ASN A 72 13.10 14.39 2.73
CA ASN A 72 13.78 15.20 3.73
C ASN A 72 15.23 15.55 3.35
N HIS A 73 15.96 14.63 2.70
CA HIS A 73 17.30 14.92 2.21
C HIS A 73 17.31 15.95 1.07
N ASN A 74 16.31 15.91 0.18
CA ASN A 74 16.22 16.84 -0.94
C ASN A 74 15.78 18.26 -0.52
N ILE A 75 15.05 18.40 0.59
CA ILE A 75 14.64 19.71 1.14
C ILE A 75 15.78 20.37 1.92
N ALA A 76 16.70 19.57 2.48
CA ALA A 76 17.81 20.05 3.30
C ALA A 76 19.09 20.37 2.51
N ALA A 77 19.10 20.18 1.20
CA ALA A 77 20.23 20.45 0.29
C ALA A 77 20.01 21.75 -0.51
#